data_AF-A0A2K5D3D2-F1
#
_entry.id   AF-A0A2K5D3D2-F1
#
_cell.length_a   1.000
_cell.length_b   1.000
_cell.length_c   1.000
_cell.angle_alpha   90.00
_cell.angle_beta   90.00
_cell.angle_gamma   90.00
#
_symmetry.space_group_name_H-M   'P 1'
#
loop_
_entity.id
_entity.type
_entity.pdbx_description
1 polymer ?
#
loop_
_entity_poly.entity_id
_entity_poly.type
_entity_poly.pdbx_seq_one_letter_code
_entity_poly.pdbx_strand_id
1 'polypeptide(L)'
;MKSVLLLTTLLVPTHLVAAWSSNYAVDCPQHCDSSECKSSLHCKRTVLDDCGCCQVCAAGRGETCYRTVSGMDGMKCGPGLRCQPSNGEDPFGEEFGICKECPYGTFGMDCRETCNCQSGICDRGTGKCLKFPFFQYSVTKSSNKFVSLTEYDMASGDDNVVRGVVKGNAAEAPVMRKWLNPR
;
A
#
# COMPACT_ATOMS: atom_id res chain seq x y z
N MET A 1 -12.05 -68.10 -16.01
CA MET A 1 -11.39 -67.85 -14.71
C MET A 1 -10.64 -66.53 -14.81
N LYS A 2 -11.03 -65.57 -13.96
CA LYS A 2 -10.32 -64.38 -13.45
C LYS A 2 -9.83 -63.32 -14.46
N SER A 3 -10.69 -62.31 -14.60
CA SER A 3 -10.40 -60.95 -15.09
C SER A 3 -9.39 -60.24 -14.17
N VAL A 4 -8.38 -59.59 -14.74
CA VAL A 4 -7.39 -58.77 -14.03
C VAL A 4 -7.68 -57.30 -14.34
N LEU A 5 -8.19 -56.57 -13.36
CA LEU A 5 -8.39 -55.12 -13.39
C LEU A 5 -7.12 -54.44 -12.85
N LEU A 6 -6.46 -53.64 -13.68
CA LEU A 6 -5.37 -52.74 -13.28
C LEU A 6 -5.97 -51.38 -12.88
N LEU A 7 -5.92 -51.03 -11.59
CA LEU A 7 -6.17 -49.67 -11.12
C LEU A 7 -4.84 -48.90 -11.07
N THR A 8 -4.69 -47.91 -11.94
CA THR A 8 -3.63 -46.90 -11.87
C THR A 8 -4.11 -45.73 -11.01
N THR A 9 -3.63 -45.65 -9.78
CA THR A 9 -3.88 -44.50 -8.89
C THR A 9 -2.99 -43.32 -9.30
N LEU A 10 -3.58 -42.27 -9.90
CA LEU A 10 -2.91 -40.98 -10.09
C LEU A 10 -2.73 -40.29 -8.73
N LEU A 11 -1.50 -40.25 -8.23
CA LEU A 11 -1.09 -39.34 -7.17
C LEU A 11 -0.87 -37.95 -7.77
N VAL A 12 -1.86 -37.06 -7.62
CA VAL A 12 -1.68 -35.63 -7.88
C VAL A 12 -0.99 -35.01 -6.66
N PRO A 13 0.20 -34.41 -6.79
CA PRO A 13 0.78 -33.65 -5.70
C PRO A 13 -0.01 -32.34 -5.57
N THR A 14 -0.85 -32.25 -4.55
CA THR A 14 -1.37 -30.97 -4.08
C THR A 14 -0.21 -30.23 -3.40
N HIS A 15 0.59 -29.52 -4.19
CA HIS A 15 1.49 -28.51 -3.64
C HIS A 15 0.62 -27.41 -3.03
N LEU A 16 0.41 -27.49 -1.72
CA LEU A 16 0.09 -26.32 -0.92
C LEU A 16 1.24 -25.33 -1.12
N VAL A 17 1.02 -24.37 -2.01
CA VAL A 17 1.80 -23.13 -2.01
C VAL A 17 1.41 -22.45 -0.71
N ALA A 18 2.15 -22.75 0.36
CA ALA A 18 2.21 -21.88 1.51
C ALA A 18 2.68 -20.53 0.94
N ALA A 19 1.78 -19.56 0.89
CA ALA A 19 2.16 -18.19 0.67
C ALA A 19 3.17 -17.86 1.79
N TRP A 20 4.45 -17.84 1.44
CA TRP A 20 5.51 -17.45 2.36
C TRP A 20 5.30 -15.97 2.66
N SER A 21 4.48 -15.71 3.69
CA SER A 21 4.53 -14.45 4.42
C SER A 21 5.94 -14.38 4.98
N SER A 22 6.71 -13.39 4.52
CA SER A 22 8.09 -13.12 4.91
C SER A 22 8.17 -12.70 6.38
N ASN A 23 7.80 -13.60 7.29
CA ASN A 23 7.95 -13.43 8.72
C ASN A 23 9.40 -13.74 9.03
N TYR A 24 10.18 -12.69 9.28
CA TYR A 24 11.48 -12.82 9.92
C TYR A 24 11.25 -13.39 11.34
N ALA A 25 12.16 -14.24 11.80
CA ALA A 25 12.05 -14.84 13.13
C ALA A 25 12.49 -13.80 14.17
N VAL A 26 11.55 -13.37 15.02
CA VAL A 26 11.83 -12.68 16.28
C VAL A 26 11.68 -13.68 17.41
N ASP A 27 12.68 -13.79 18.28
CA ASP A 27 12.59 -14.62 19.49
C ASP A 27 11.84 -13.86 20.58
N CYS A 28 10.51 -14.02 20.61
CA CYS A 28 9.64 -13.37 21.60
C CYS A 28 9.49 -14.20 22.88
N PRO A 29 9.41 -13.56 24.06
CA PRO A 29 9.13 -14.26 25.30
C PRO A 29 7.73 -14.88 25.28
N GLN A 30 7.54 -15.99 26.03
CA GLN A 30 6.25 -16.68 26.13
C GLN A 30 5.16 -15.81 26.78
N HIS A 31 5.58 -14.92 27.70
CA HIS A 31 4.72 -13.98 28.39
C HIS A 31 5.29 -12.58 28.28
N CYS A 32 4.41 -11.61 28.04
CA CYS A 32 4.76 -10.20 28.07
C CYS A 32 4.66 -9.66 29.50
N ASP A 33 5.77 -9.15 30.04
CA ASP A 33 5.76 -8.29 31.22
C ASP A 33 5.93 -6.83 30.78
N SER A 34 4.82 -6.08 30.76
CA SER A 34 4.83 -4.68 30.35
C SER A 34 5.62 -3.76 31.29
N SER A 35 5.95 -4.21 32.50
CA SER A 35 6.76 -3.42 33.44
C SER A 35 8.23 -3.35 33.03
N GLU A 36 8.70 -4.32 32.24
CA GLU A 36 10.03 -4.32 31.64
C GLU A 36 10.12 -3.41 30.41
N CYS A 37 8.98 -2.97 29.88
CA CYS A 37 8.94 -2.01 28.79
C CYS A 37 9.42 -0.64 29.28
N LYS A 38 10.55 -0.20 28.75
CA LYS A 38 11.04 1.17 28.97
C LYS A 38 10.07 2.17 28.31
N SER A 39 9.86 3.33 28.92
CA SER A 39 8.84 4.30 28.50
C SER A 39 9.25 5.06 27.24
N SER A 40 8.39 5.07 26.22
CA SER A 40 8.59 5.81 24.96
C SER A 40 8.32 7.32 25.13
N LEU A 41 9.23 8.04 25.78
CA LEU A 41 8.96 9.39 26.32
C LEU A 41 8.66 10.48 25.27
N HIS A 42 8.92 10.29 23.97
CA HIS A 42 8.74 11.37 22.96
C HIS A 42 8.28 10.90 21.56
N CYS A 43 7.48 9.84 21.45
CA CYS A 43 6.93 9.46 20.14
C CYS A 43 5.69 10.29 19.78
N LYS A 44 5.60 10.75 18.52
CA LYS A 44 4.36 11.37 17.99
C LYS A 44 3.18 10.39 17.94
N ARG A 45 3.49 9.12 17.69
CA ARG A 45 2.56 7.99 17.67
C ARG A 45 3.30 6.73 18.09
N THR A 46 2.59 5.80 18.72
CA THR A 46 3.13 4.50 19.14
C THR A 46 2.38 3.35 18.49
N VAL A 47 3.06 2.21 18.36
CA VAL A 47 2.53 0.90 17.97
C VAL A 47 3.16 -0.17 18.86
N LEU A 48 2.65 -1.40 18.84
CA LEU A 48 3.30 -2.52 19.51
C LEU A 48 4.54 -2.96 18.74
N ASP A 49 5.53 -3.44 19.48
CA ASP A 49 6.68 -4.18 18.95
C ASP A 49 6.24 -5.47 18.22
N ASP A 50 7.20 -6.16 17.59
CA ASP A 50 6.89 -7.40 16.86
C ASP A 50 6.45 -8.56 17.76
N CYS A 51 6.69 -8.45 19.07
CA CYS A 51 6.24 -9.40 20.08
C CYS A 51 4.84 -9.08 20.64
N GLY A 52 4.26 -7.94 20.26
CA GLY A 52 2.96 -7.49 20.76
C GLY A 52 2.98 -7.03 22.22
N CYS A 53 4.14 -6.69 22.77
CA CYS A 53 4.32 -6.40 24.20
C CYS A 53 4.52 -4.91 24.48
N CYS A 54 5.62 -4.32 24.01
CA CYS A 54 5.99 -2.96 24.35
C CYS A 54 5.51 -1.94 23.32
N GLN A 55 5.22 -0.72 23.79
CA GLN A 55 4.94 0.41 22.91
C GLN A 55 6.26 0.99 22.37
N VAL A 56 6.36 1.05 21.04
CA VAL A 56 7.51 1.61 20.31
C VAL A 56 7.06 2.76 19.42
N CYS A 57 8.00 3.61 19.00
CA CYS A 57 7.68 4.72 18.10
C CYS A 57 7.20 4.21 16.74
N ALA A 58 6.14 4.85 16.24
CA ALA A 58 5.56 4.56 14.93
C ALA A 58 6.06 5.56 13.88
N ALA A 59 6.76 5.05 12.88
CA ALA A 59 7.18 5.79 11.69
C ALA A 59 5.99 6.04 10.74
N GLY A 60 5.95 7.25 10.19
CA GLY A 60 5.02 7.69 9.16
C GLY A 60 5.48 7.38 7.74
N ARG A 61 4.62 7.67 6.76
CA ARG A 61 4.94 7.47 5.34
C ARG A 61 6.22 8.22 4.95
N GLY A 62 7.17 7.51 4.35
CA GLY A 62 8.44 8.08 3.90
C GLY A 62 9.52 8.19 4.98
N GLU A 63 9.19 7.92 6.25
CA GLU A 63 10.17 7.85 7.32
C GLU A 63 10.89 6.49 7.28
N THR A 64 12.10 6.47 7.85
CA THR A 64 12.89 5.25 7.97
C THR A 64 12.19 4.27 8.91
N CYS A 65 12.39 2.97 8.69
CA CYS A 65 11.85 1.91 9.52
C CYS A 65 12.83 0.76 9.60
N TYR A 66 12.68 -0.06 10.63
CA TYR A 66 13.40 -1.32 10.75
C TYR A 66 12.41 -2.46 10.55
N ARG A 67 12.88 -3.54 9.93
CA ARG A 67 12.04 -4.73 9.72
C ARG A 67 11.65 -5.34 11.05
N THR A 68 12.63 -5.64 11.89
CA THR A 68 12.46 -6.18 13.23
C THR A 68 12.62 -5.07 14.26
N VAL A 69 11.64 -4.91 15.15
CA VAL A 69 11.79 -4.06 16.33
C VAL A 69 11.40 -4.89 17.54
N SER A 70 12.42 -5.33 18.29
CA SER A 70 12.29 -5.98 19.61
C SER A 70 13.02 -5.08 20.61
N GLY A 71 12.27 -4.50 21.55
CA GLY A 71 12.77 -3.41 22.39
C GLY A 71 12.52 -2.01 21.80
N MET A 72 13.10 -0.97 22.41
CA MET A 72 12.84 0.44 22.08
C MET A 72 13.73 1.04 20.99
N ASP A 73 14.83 0.37 20.63
CA ASP A 73 15.79 0.88 19.65
C ASP A 73 15.29 0.51 18.24
N GLY A 74 14.68 1.49 17.58
CA GLY A 74 14.08 1.31 16.26
C GLY A 74 12.70 1.97 16.14
N MET A 75 12.21 2.04 14.91
CA MET A 75 10.89 2.58 14.61
C MET A 75 10.17 1.67 13.63
N LYS A 76 8.91 1.38 13.95
CA LYS A 76 8.05 0.48 13.19
C LYS A 76 7.05 1.29 12.40
N CYS A 77 6.70 0.88 11.19
CA CYS A 77 5.71 1.61 10.41
C CYS A 77 4.34 1.58 11.10
N GLY A 78 3.60 2.70 11.07
CA GLY A 78 2.23 2.76 11.58
C GLY A 78 1.21 1.97 10.74
N PRO A 79 -0.05 1.89 11.19
CA PRO A 79 -1.12 1.19 10.47
C PRO A 79 -1.30 1.69 9.03
N GLY A 80 -1.50 0.75 8.09
CA GLY A 80 -1.63 1.04 6.67
C GLY A 80 -0.33 1.29 5.93
N LEU A 81 0.80 1.02 6.60
CA LEU A 81 2.13 1.11 6.06
C LEU A 81 2.87 -0.22 6.25
N ARG A 82 3.82 -0.50 5.36
CA ARG A 82 4.82 -1.58 5.48
C ARG A 82 6.23 -1.01 5.34
N CYS A 83 7.18 -1.63 6.02
CA CYS A 83 8.59 -1.30 5.82
C CYS A 83 9.08 -1.86 4.49
N GLN A 84 9.35 -0.99 3.51
CA GLN A 84 9.96 -1.41 2.26
C GLN A 84 11.49 -1.38 2.40
N PRO A 85 12.18 -2.50 2.15
CA PRO A 85 13.64 -2.57 2.19
C PRO A 85 14.29 -1.49 1.33
N SER A 86 15.32 -0.85 1.85
CA SER A 86 16.22 0.01 1.07
C SER A 86 17.57 -0.69 0.91
N ASN A 87 18.32 -0.38 -0.16
CA ASN A 87 19.65 -0.97 -0.37
C ASN A 87 20.74 -0.36 0.54
N GLY A 88 20.33 0.30 1.62
CA GLY A 88 21.23 0.97 2.56
C GLY A 88 21.32 0.18 3.85
N GLU A 89 22.52 0.11 4.40
CA GLU A 89 22.79 -0.38 5.74
C GLU A 89 23.06 0.83 6.64
N ASP A 90 22.62 0.75 7.88
CA ASP A 90 22.98 1.76 8.87
C ASP A 90 24.46 1.59 9.31
N PRO A 91 25.02 2.50 10.14
CA PRO A 91 26.41 2.39 10.60
C PRO A 91 26.74 1.12 11.39
N PHE A 92 25.72 0.36 11.80
CA PHE A 92 25.84 -0.88 12.55
C PHE A 92 25.63 -2.11 11.66
N GLY A 93 25.40 -1.92 10.35
CA GLY A 93 25.16 -3.00 9.39
C GLY A 93 23.73 -3.52 9.40
N GLU A 94 22.79 -2.81 10.03
CA GLU A 94 21.38 -3.20 10.01
C GLU A 94 20.68 -2.67 8.76
N GLU A 95 19.89 -3.54 8.13
CA GLU A 95 19.12 -3.19 6.95
C GLU A 95 17.89 -2.37 7.33
N PHE A 96 17.91 -1.10 6.97
CA PHE A 96 16.75 -0.23 7.17
C PHE A 96 15.88 -0.18 5.91
N GLY A 97 14.63 0.21 6.12
CA GLY A 97 13.66 0.44 5.06
C GLY A 97 13.04 1.83 5.15
N ILE A 98 12.08 2.07 4.26
CA ILE A 98 11.24 3.25 4.24
C ILE A 98 9.77 2.82 4.34
N CYS A 99 9.01 3.46 5.21
CA CYS A 99 7.58 3.17 5.32
C CYS A 99 6.84 3.56 4.04
N LYS A 100 6.22 2.58 3.39
CA LYS A 100 5.36 2.77 2.23
C LYS A 100 3.95 2.35 2.56
N GLU A 101 2.98 2.91 1.84
CA GLU A 101 1.60 2.50 2.01
C GLU A 101 1.39 1.04 1.60
N CYS A 102 0.40 0.43 2.21
CA CYS A 102 -0.01 -0.92 1.86
C CYS A 102 -0.44 -1.04 0.40
N PRO A 103 -0.12 -2.16 -0.27
CA PRO A 103 -0.64 -2.42 -1.61
C PRO A 103 -2.17 -2.46 -1.58
N TYR A 104 -2.78 -2.18 -2.73
CA TYR A 104 -4.24 -2.21 -2.87
C TYR A 104 -4.79 -3.57 -2.43
N GLY A 105 -5.89 -3.54 -1.66
CA GLY A 105 -6.54 -4.73 -1.14
C GLY A 105 -5.97 -5.25 0.19
N THR A 106 -4.99 -4.58 0.78
CA THR A 106 -4.44 -4.95 2.10
C THR A 106 -4.50 -3.79 3.09
N PHE A 107 -4.50 -4.11 4.39
CA PHE A 107 -4.57 -3.13 5.46
C PHE A 107 -3.85 -3.60 6.73
N GLY A 108 -3.82 -2.74 7.73
CA GLY A 108 -3.26 -3.04 9.05
C GLY A 108 -1.75 -2.82 9.11
N MET A 109 -1.13 -3.40 10.14
CA MET A 109 0.33 -3.34 10.35
C MET A 109 1.03 -4.25 9.35
N ASP A 110 2.08 -3.74 8.70
CA ASP A 110 2.86 -4.46 7.68
C ASP A 110 2.00 -5.06 6.54
N CYS A 111 0.77 -4.56 6.38
CA CYS A 111 -0.19 -4.99 5.37
C CYS A 111 -0.54 -6.48 5.44
N ARG A 112 -0.56 -7.04 6.65
CA ARG A 112 -0.83 -8.47 6.89
C ARG A 112 -2.28 -8.86 6.65
N GLU A 113 -3.21 -7.90 6.72
CA GLU A 113 -4.64 -8.17 6.58
C GLU A 113 -5.13 -7.89 5.16
N THR A 114 -6.10 -8.68 4.70
CA THR A 114 -6.71 -8.54 3.36
C THR A 114 -8.10 -7.95 3.48
N CYS A 115 -8.40 -6.97 2.63
CA CYS A 115 -9.68 -6.29 2.63
C CYS A 115 -10.79 -7.17 2.05
N ASN A 116 -11.93 -7.21 2.74
CA ASN A 116 -13.11 -7.99 2.34
C ASN A 116 -14.31 -7.07 2.08
N CYS A 117 -14.22 -6.21 1.07
CA CYS A 117 -15.26 -5.27 0.69
C CYS A 117 -16.03 -5.78 -0.53
N GLN A 118 -17.36 -5.80 -0.44
CA GLN A 118 -18.22 -6.27 -1.53
C GLN A 118 -18.21 -5.33 -2.76
N SER A 119 -18.04 -4.04 -2.51
CA SER A 119 -17.76 -3.04 -3.54
C SER A 119 -16.88 -1.94 -2.95
N GLY A 120 -15.89 -1.48 -3.72
CA GLY A 120 -15.00 -0.37 -3.34
C GLY A 120 -13.66 -0.78 -2.73
N ILE A 121 -12.96 0.23 -2.20
CA ILE A 121 -11.62 0.15 -1.62
C ILE A 121 -11.75 0.26 -0.10
N CYS A 122 -10.89 -0.42 0.66
CA CYS A 122 -10.80 -0.29 2.11
C CYS A 122 -9.81 0.80 2.54
N ASP A 123 -10.05 1.39 3.72
CA ASP A 123 -9.05 2.19 4.42
C ASP A 123 -7.84 1.32 4.79
N ARG A 124 -6.62 1.74 4.42
CA ARG A 124 -5.40 0.94 4.62
C ARG A 124 -5.02 0.80 6.08
N GLY A 125 -5.41 1.73 6.96
CA GLY A 125 -5.10 1.65 8.39
C GLY A 125 -6.04 0.72 9.15
N THR A 126 -7.33 0.76 8.83
CA THR A 126 -8.40 0.14 9.63
C THR A 126 -9.14 -1.00 8.94
N GLY A 127 -8.96 -1.18 7.64
CA GLY A 127 -9.67 -2.18 6.84
C GLY A 127 -11.13 -1.86 6.54
N LYS A 128 -11.65 -0.73 7.03
CA LYS A 128 -13.04 -0.34 6.82
C LYS A 128 -13.32 -0.03 5.36
N CYS A 129 -14.37 -0.65 4.82
CA CYS A 129 -14.79 -0.41 3.44
C CYS A 129 -15.25 1.04 3.25
N LEU A 130 -14.62 1.73 2.31
CA LEU A 130 -15.01 3.07 1.93
C LEU A 130 -16.28 2.98 1.08
N LYS A 131 -17.33 3.68 1.51
CA LYS A 131 -18.59 3.76 0.77
C LYS A 131 -18.52 4.94 -0.18
N PHE A 132 -18.50 4.66 -1.47
CA PHE A 132 -18.68 5.69 -2.48
C PHE A 132 -20.13 5.66 -2.94
N PRO A 133 -20.86 6.80 -2.88
CA PRO A 133 -22.28 6.87 -3.27
C PRO A 133 -22.56 6.38 -4.70
N PHE A 134 -21.56 6.43 -5.58
CA PHE A 134 -21.72 6.15 -7.01
C PHE A 134 -21.73 4.65 -7.38
N PHE A 135 -21.20 3.75 -6.54
CA PHE A 135 -21.19 2.30 -6.83
C PHE A 135 -22.44 1.55 -6.34
N GLN A 136 -23.43 2.25 -5.80
CA GLN A 136 -24.64 1.63 -5.23
C GLN A 136 -25.70 1.23 -6.28
N TYR A 137 -25.49 1.58 -7.55
CA TYR A 137 -26.49 1.40 -8.61
C TYR A 137 -26.45 0.04 -9.35
N SER A 138 -25.42 -0.80 -9.15
CA SER A 138 -25.29 -2.06 -9.91
C SER A 138 -25.80 -3.32 -9.20
N VAL A 139 -26.41 -3.19 -8.01
CA VAL A 139 -27.03 -4.33 -7.29
C VAL A 139 -28.51 -4.06 -7.02
N THR A 140 -29.26 -3.75 -8.07
CA THR A 140 -30.70 -4.03 -8.08
C THR A 140 -30.95 -5.17 -9.06
N LYS A 141 -31.19 -6.34 -8.48
CA LYS A 141 -32.09 -7.41 -8.96
C LYS A 141 -32.41 -7.35 -10.45
N SER A 142 -31.85 -8.31 -11.18
CA SER A 142 -32.26 -8.72 -12.54
C SER A 142 -33.77 -8.56 -12.74
N SER A 143 -34.14 -7.56 -13.52
CA SER A 143 -35.37 -7.53 -14.29
C SER A 143 -34.98 -7.08 -15.69
N ASN A 144 -35.19 -7.97 -16.64
CA ASN A 144 -34.77 -7.86 -18.04
C ASN A 144 -35.18 -6.51 -18.66
N LYS A 145 -34.19 -5.62 -18.90
CA LYS A 145 -34.25 -4.65 -20.01
C LYS A 145 -32.84 -4.21 -20.39
N PHE A 146 -32.21 -4.99 -21.26
CA PHE A 146 -30.95 -4.63 -21.91
C PHE A 146 -31.24 -3.47 -22.87
N VAL A 147 -30.88 -2.25 -22.48
CA VAL A 147 -30.74 -1.13 -23.43
C VAL A 147 -29.24 -0.94 -23.61
N SER A 148 -28.78 -1.29 -24.81
CA SER A 148 -27.43 -1.10 -25.29
C SER A 148 -27.08 0.39 -25.27
N LEU A 149 -26.20 0.81 -24.36
CA LEU A 149 -25.50 2.08 -24.49
C LEU A 149 -24.07 1.78 -24.98
N THR A 150 -23.93 1.74 -26.29
CA THR A 150 -22.66 2.00 -26.95
C THR A 150 -22.43 3.50 -26.92
N GLU A 151 -21.41 3.97 -26.22
CA GLU A 151 -20.62 5.10 -26.73
C GLU A 151 -19.25 5.15 -26.05
N TYR A 152 -18.26 5.31 -26.92
CA TYR A 152 -16.84 5.32 -26.64
C TYR A 152 -16.45 6.74 -26.23
N ASP A 153 -16.16 6.97 -24.96
CA ASP A 153 -15.51 8.22 -24.53
C ASP A 153 -13.99 8.08 -24.63
N MET A 154 -13.47 8.28 -25.85
CA MET A 154 -12.05 8.54 -26.08
C MET A 154 -11.75 10.01 -25.79
N ALA A 155 -10.78 10.24 -24.91
CA ALA A 155 -10.24 11.57 -24.62
C ALA A 155 -9.44 12.10 -25.82
N SER A 156 -9.88 13.22 -26.41
CA SER A 156 -9.12 13.97 -27.43
C SER A 156 -8.91 15.39 -26.94
N GLY A 157 -7.67 15.72 -26.55
CA GLY A 157 -7.23 17.08 -26.29
C GLY A 157 -6.50 17.60 -27.52
N ASP A 158 -7.16 18.44 -28.32
CA ASP A 158 -6.56 19.02 -29.52
C ASP A 158 -5.90 20.38 -29.24
N ASP A 159 -4.69 20.50 -29.78
CA ASP A 159 -3.81 21.66 -29.79
C ASP A 159 -4.41 22.89 -30.47
N ASN A 160 -4.37 24.05 -29.81
CA ASN A 160 -4.77 25.32 -30.39
C ASN A 160 -3.59 26.04 -31.04
N VAL A 161 -3.48 25.93 -32.37
CA VAL A 161 -2.71 26.85 -33.23
C VAL A 161 -3.69 27.83 -33.87
N VAL A 162 -3.61 29.11 -33.51
CA VAL A 162 -4.20 30.22 -34.29
C VAL A 162 -3.14 31.32 -34.43
N ARG A 163 -2.69 31.53 -35.67
CA ARG A 163 -2.04 32.76 -36.14
C ARG A 163 -3.02 33.51 -37.03
N GLY A 164 -3.22 34.80 -36.76
CA GLY A 164 -4.02 35.71 -37.56
C GLY A 164 -3.75 37.17 -37.17
N VAL A 165 -2.81 37.78 -37.89
CA VAL A 165 -2.33 39.18 -37.86
C VAL A 165 -3.48 40.13 -38.29
N VAL A 166 -3.71 41.31 -37.68
CA VAL A 166 -3.26 42.65 -38.18
C VAL A 166 -3.79 43.79 -37.27
N LYS A 167 -2.82 44.56 -36.71
CA LYS A 167 -2.64 46.04 -36.70
C LYS A 167 -3.55 46.97 -35.88
N GLY A 168 -2.91 47.71 -34.96
CA GLY A 168 -3.45 48.91 -34.30
C GLY A 168 -2.56 49.49 -33.17
N ASN A 169 -1.52 50.23 -33.57
CA ASN A 169 -0.68 51.27 -32.93
C ASN A 169 -0.70 51.57 -31.40
N ALA A 170 0.54 51.75 -30.89
CA ALA A 170 1.04 52.78 -29.93
C ALA A 170 1.44 52.39 -28.48
N ALA A 171 2.71 52.68 -28.18
CA ALA A 171 3.36 53.09 -26.92
C ALA A 171 3.66 52.08 -25.77
N GLU A 172 4.94 51.65 -25.75
CA GLU A 172 5.93 51.81 -24.65
C GLU A 172 5.77 51.11 -23.27
N ALA A 173 6.61 50.08 -23.02
CA ALA A 173 7.60 49.98 -21.92
C ALA A 173 8.20 48.55 -21.84
N PRO A 174 9.51 48.35 -21.55
CA PRO A 174 10.15 47.04 -21.63
C PRO A 174 10.18 46.33 -20.27
N VAL A 175 9.72 45.06 -20.21
CA VAL A 175 9.96 44.17 -19.07
C VAL A 175 10.86 43.03 -19.50
N MET A 176 12.07 43.07 -18.93
CA MET A 176 13.19 42.14 -19.08
C MET A 176 12.75 40.68 -18.82
N ARG A 177 13.04 39.77 -19.77
CA ARG A 177 13.00 38.32 -19.51
C ARG A 177 14.43 37.79 -19.45
N LYS A 178 14.88 37.46 -18.23
CA LYS A 178 16.11 36.72 -17.99
C LYS A 178 15.94 35.26 -18.41
N TRP A 179 16.85 34.81 -19.26
CA TRP A 179 17.04 33.45 -19.71
C TRP A 179 17.75 32.65 -18.60
N LEU A 180 17.25 31.46 -18.27
CA LEU A 180 18.02 30.46 -17.50
C LEU A 180 18.00 29.16 -18.30
N ASN A 181 19.22 28.67 -18.62
CA ASN A 181 19.43 27.38 -19.28
C ASN A 181 19.27 26.23 -18.28
N PRO A 182 18.74 25.07 -18.71
CA PRO A 182 18.56 23.90 -17.86
C PRO A 182 19.87 23.09 -17.69
N ARG A 183 19.94 22.36 -16.58
CA ARG A 183 20.75 21.15 -16.44
C ARG A 183 19.83 19.94 -16.52
#